data_AF-A0AAN8F720-F1
#
_entry.id   AF-A0AAN8F720-F1
#
_cell.length_a   1.000
_cell.length_b   1.000
_cell.length_c   1.000
_cell.angle_alpha   90.00
_cell.angle_beta   90.00
_cell.angle_gamma   90.00
#
_symmetry.space_group_name_H-M   'P 1'
#
loop_
_entity.id
_entity.type
_entity.pdbx_description
1 polymer ?
#
loop_
_entity_poly.entity_id
_entity_poly.type
_entity_poly.pdbx_seq_one_letter_code
_entity_poly.pdbx_strand_id
1 'polypeptide(L)'
;MLCMDNSPQAVYLFLAVSLAGAVACTLSPKLYADEMHFQLVESDCRIAFADPMAIPELQKVFRNLNKPHRIMCAGPRDLSDGYPIIEDLQFLGDSSVSDDVMLPRIQPRHDIVYLPFSSGIHGKRKGILTTHYVRTLYLSPMIMSMMITEAENHEYSIEDLRTVISGSAAVSKDLFDDFRETFPYVRNIISTYGMTETGLITRTMPSEKYSTSCGKLAANLSLKVVDLINGRVVGPYQKGVIYVKGVSVMSPYLNNEEATREQIRGAWRKTGELQWTAMEISDPHCSVVLRILQKPVAFVVLDKEKPASTKQIMDYVNERVVRYKRLAQVNVAQTLPRSPCGSLLRRLLAQAAVLNVCNMP
;
A
#
# COMPACT_ATOMS: atom_id res chain seq x y z
N MET A 1 -18.07 -16.83 8.46
CA MET A 1 -16.92 -16.98 9.38
C MET A 1 -15.70 -17.41 8.58
N LEU A 2 -14.57 -16.76 8.81
CA LEU A 2 -13.25 -17.13 8.30
C LEU A 2 -12.46 -17.69 9.49
N CYS A 3 -12.39 -19.01 9.61
CA CYS A 3 -11.74 -19.75 10.68
C CYS A 3 -10.42 -20.35 10.17
N MET A 4 -9.46 -19.48 9.87
CA MET A 4 -8.25 -19.83 9.12
C MET A 4 -7.07 -18.97 9.53
N ASP A 5 -5.86 -19.48 9.34
CA ASP A 5 -4.62 -18.74 9.51
C ASP A 5 -4.43 -17.71 8.38
N ASN A 6 -3.49 -16.79 8.58
CA ASN A 6 -3.17 -15.76 7.61
C ASN A 6 -2.71 -16.39 6.29
N SER A 7 -3.51 -16.23 5.24
CA SER A 7 -3.27 -16.80 3.92
C SER A 7 -3.82 -15.88 2.82
N PRO A 8 -3.33 -15.99 1.57
CA PRO A 8 -3.95 -15.31 0.43
C PRO A 8 -5.45 -15.64 0.28
N GLN A 9 -5.83 -16.89 0.53
CA GLN A 9 -7.22 -17.38 0.50
C GLN A 9 -8.11 -16.59 1.46
N ALA A 10 -7.62 -16.29 2.67
CA ALA A 10 -8.37 -15.48 3.63
C ALA A 10 -8.71 -14.08 3.09
N VAL A 11 -7.78 -13.46 2.35
CA VAL A 11 -7.98 -12.14 1.72
C VAL A 11 -9.03 -12.24 0.61
N TYR A 12 -8.91 -13.23 -0.28
CA TYR A 12 -9.86 -13.43 -1.37
C TYR A 12 -11.27 -13.71 -0.84
N LEU A 13 -11.40 -14.55 0.18
CA LEU A 13 -12.69 -14.85 0.80
C LEU A 13 -13.28 -13.64 1.50
N PHE A 14 -12.46 -12.83 2.19
CA PHE A 14 -12.95 -11.60 2.80
C PHE A 14 -13.54 -10.65 1.74
N LEU A 15 -12.84 -10.47 0.62
CA LEU A 15 -13.31 -9.65 -0.50
C LEU A 15 -14.57 -10.23 -1.15
N ALA A 16 -14.60 -11.54 -1.41
CA ALA A 16 -15.76 -12.21 -2.00
C ALA A 16 -17.00 -12.10 -1.11
N VAL A 17 -16.85 -12.31 0.20
CA VAL A 17 -17.92 -12.13 1.20
C VAL A 17 -18.41 -10.68 1.21
N SER A 18 -17.48 -9.72 1.17
CA SER A 18 -17.80 -8.29 1.12
C SER A 18 -18.59 -7.91 -0.14
N LEU A 19 -18.19 -8.42 -1.31
CA LEU A 19 -18.87 -8.18 -2.60
C LEU A 19 -20.26 -8.83 -2.65
N ALA A 20 -20.41 -9.99 -2.01
CA ALA A 20 -21.69 -10.67 -1.86
C ALA A 20 -22.65 -10.01 -0.84
N GLY A 21 -22.28 -8.88 -0.25
CA GLY A 21 -23.08 -8.18 0.76
C GLY A 21 -23.24 -8.96 2.08
N ALA A 22 -22.36 -9.92 2.34
CA ALA A 22 -22.37 -10.73 3.54
C ALA A 22 -21.39 -10.19 4.59
N VAL A 23 -21.65 -10.51 5.87
CA VAL A 23 -20.81 -10.06 6.98
C VAL A 23 -19.63 -11.02 7.18
N ALA A 24 -18.41 -10.52 7.01
CA ALA A 24 -17.22 -11.26 7.36
C ALA A 24 -17.00 -11.23 8.88
N CYS A 25 -16.69 -12.39 9.46
CA CYS A 25 -16.28 -12.52 10.86
C CYS A 25 -15.06 -13.44 10.89
N THR A 26 -14.03 -13.09 11.66
CA THR A 26 -12.77 -13.83 11.74
C THR A 26 -12.67 -14.56 13.07
N LEU A 27 -12.19 -15.81 13.03
CA LEU A 27 -12.00 -16.66 14.20
C LEU A 27 -10.68 -17.41 14.05
N SER A 28 -9.95 -17.58 15.15
CA SER A 28 -8.70 -18.34 15.07
C SER A 28 -9.00 -19.84 14.90
N PRO A 29 -8.32 -20.54 13.96
CA PRO A 29 -8.49 -21.98 13.79
C PRO A 29 -7.95 -22.81 14.96
N LYS A 30 -7.25 -22.18 15.91
CA LYS A 30 -6.57 -22.82 17.05
C LYS A 30 -7.43 -22.91 18.31
N LEU A 31 -8.62 -22.33 18.30
CA LEU A 31 -9.54 -22.34 19.43
C LEU A 31 -10.24 -23.69 19.57
N TYR A 32 -10.61 -24.06 20.79
CA TYR A 32 -11.46 -25.23 21.02
C TYR A 32 -12.96 -24.88 20.87
N ALA A 33 -13.79 -25.90 20.67
CA ALA A 33 -15.22 -25.72 20.41
C ALA A 33 -15.95 -24.85 21.45
N ASP A 34 -15.60 -24.97 22.74
CA ASP A 34 -16.17 -24.17 23.84
C ASP A 34 -15.81 -22.68 23.70
N GLU A 35 -14.58 -22.38 23.30
CA GLU A 35 -14.11 -21.02 23.04
C GLU A 35 -14.70 -20.42 21.76
N MET A 36 -14.96 -21.26 20.75
CA MET A 36 -15.58 -20.86 19.49
C MET A 36 -17.08 -20.59 19.65
N HIS A 37 -17.76 -21.34 20.53
CA HIS A 37 -19.21 -21.38 20.65
C HIS A 37 -19.85 -20.01 20.78
N PHE A 38 -19.35 -19.18 21.71
CA PHE A 38 -19.91 -17.86 21.96
C PHE A 38 -19.91 -17.00 20.69
N GLN A 39 -18.79 -16.95 19.97
CA GLN A 39 -18.66 -16.10 18.79
C GLN A 39 -19.51 -16.61 17.61
N LEU A 40 -19.58 -17.93 17.40
CA LEU A 40 -20.39 -18.53 16.34
C LEU A 40 -21.90 -18.35 16.56
N VAL A 41 -22.34 -18.39 17.82
CA VAL A 41 -23.74 -18.12 18.21
C VAL A 41 -24.05 -16.65 18.03
N GLU A 42 -23.25 -15.77 18.66
CA GLU A 42 -23.51 -14.33 18.72
C GLU A 42 -23.44 -13.69 17.33
N SER A 43 -22.58 -14.18 16.44
CA SER A 43 -22.50 -13.68 15.05
C SER A 43 -23.57 -14.23 14.12
N ASP A 44 -24.52 -15.03 14.62
CA ASP A 44 -25.46 -15.85 13.83
C ASP A 44 -24.80 -16.57 12.63
N CYS A 45 -23.64 -17.22 12.85
CA CYS A 45 -22.87 -17.76 11.74
C CYS A 45 -23.63 -18.85 10.95
N ARG A 46 -23.70 -18.71 9.62
CA ARG A 46 -24.31 -19.69 8.68
C ARG A 46 -23.30 -20.41 7.78
N ILE A 47 -22.19 -19.76 7.44
CA ILE A 47 -21.14 -20.34 6.58
C ILE A 47 -19.79 -20.14 7.26
N ALA A 48 -19.01 -21.20 7.40
CA ALA A 48 -17.64 -21.15 7.90
C ALA A 48 -16.67 -21.67 6.83
N PHE A 49 -15.76 -20.80 6.38
CA PHE A 49 -14.56 -21.21 5.66
C PHE A 49 -13.48 -21.53 6.69
N ALA A 50 -12.93 -22.73 6.67
CA ALA A 50 -12.10 -23.22 7.76
C ALA A 50 -10.86 -23.96 7.25
N ASP A 51 -9.74 -23.75 7.92
CA ASP A 51 -8.58 -24.62 7.74
C ASP A 51 -8.91 -26.05 8.21
N PRO A 52 -8.32 -27.10 7.61
CA PRO A 52 -8.56 -28.50 7.98
C PRO A 52 -8.54 -28.76 9.49
N MET A 53 -7.59 -28.14 10.20
CA MET A 53 -7.42 -28.33 11.65
C MET A 53 -8.60 -27.83 12.49
N ALA A 54 -9.36 -26.83 12.00
CA ALA A 54 -10.47 -26.22 12.72
C ALA A 54 -11.81 -26.94 12.49
N ILE A 55 -11.90 -27.76 11.43
CA ILE A 55 -13.14 -28.44 11.04
C ILE A 55 -13.72 -29.30 12.18
N PRO A 56 -12.94 -30.15 12.90
CA PRO A 56 -13.49 -30.98 13.98
C PRO A 56 -14.09 -30.16 15.12
N GLU A 57 -13.48 -29.03 15.49
CA GLU A 57 -13.99 -28.16 16.55
C GLU A 57 -15.24 -27.40 16.09
N LEU A 58 -15.25 -26.88 14.86
CA LEU A 58 -16.42 -26.25 14.27
C LEU A 58 -17.62 -27.22 14.21
N GLN A 59 -17.40 -28.47 13.81
CA GLN A 59 -18.43 -29.51 13.78
C GLN A 59 -19.06 -29.74 15.16
N LYS A 60 -18.26 -29.76 16.23
CA LYS A 60 -18.77 -29.91 17.60
C LYS A 60 -19.71 -28.78 17.97
N VAL A 61 -19.39 -27.54 17.59
CA VAL A 61 -20.27 -26.39 17.83
C VAL A 61 -21.52 -26.47 16.95
N PHE A 62 -21.34 -26.60 15.64
CA PHE A 62 -22.42 -26.53 14.67
C PHE A 62 -23.48 -27.63 14.82
N ARG A 63 -23.11 -28.85 15.24
CA ARG A 63 -24.08 -29.92 15.56
C ARG A 63 -25.08 -29.52 16.65
N ASN A 64 -24.68 -28.63 17.56
CA ASN A 64 -25.52 -28.14 18.65
C ASN A 64 -26.28 -26.86 18.27
N LEU A 65 -25.88 -26.19 17.19
CA LEU A 65 -26.58 -25.04 16.64
C LEU A 65 -27.71 -25.56 15.77
N ASN A 66 -28.91 -25.65 16.34
CA ASN A 66 -30.12 -26.19 15.69
C ASN A 66 -30.64 -25.25 14.57
N LYS A 67 -29.79 -24.94 13.58
CA LYS A 67 -30.02 -24.02 12.46
C LYS A 67 -29.22 -24.44 11.22
N PRO A 68 -29.66 -24.08 10.01
CA PRO A 68 -28.92 -24.36 8.78
C PRO A 68 -27.53 -23.72 8.79
N HIS A 69 -26.51 -24.53 8.53
CA HIS A 69 -25.12 -24.07 8.45
C HIS A 69 -24.33 -24.88 7.42
N ARG A 70 -23.23 -24.32 6.92
CA ARG A 70 -22.27 -24.98 6.02
C ARG A 70 -20.85 -24.73 6.47
N ILE A 71 -20.01 -25.75 6.40
CA ILE A 71 -18.56 -25.64 6.55
C ILE A 71 -17.95 -25.88 5.18
N MET A 72 -16.95 -25.07 4.81
CA MET A 72 -16.16 -25.21 3.61
C MET A 72 -14.68 -25.26 4.01
N CYS A 73 -13.97 -26.27 3.54
CA CYS A 73 -12.56 -26.43 3.80
C CYS A 73 -11.75 -25.47 2.91
N ALA A 74 -10.81 -24.75 3.51
CA ALA A 74 -9.88 -23.86 2.81
C ALA A 74 -8.52 -24.52 2.49
N GLY A 75 -8.35 -25.77 2.91
CA GLY A 75 -7.19 -26.60 2.60
C GLY A 75 -7.44 -27.58 1.44
N PRO A 76 -6.44 -28.40 1.10
CA PRO A 76 -6.53 -29.32 0.00
C PRO A 76 -7.56 -30.44 0.25
N ARG A 77 -8.04 -31.04 -0.84
CA ARG A 77 -9.13 -32.05 -0.84
C ARG A 77 -8.89 -33.25 0.07
N ASP A 78 -7.65 -33.73 0.14
CA ASP A 78 -7.24 -34.86 0.98
C ASP A 78 -7.38 -34.56 2.48
N LEU A 79 -7.32 -33.29 2.88
CA LEU A 79 -7.49 -32.84 4.25
C LEU A 79 -8.90 -32.30 4.55
N SER A 80 -9.84 -32.40 3.62
CA SER A 80 -11.15 -31.76 3.78
C SER A 80 -12.13 -32.50 4.67
N ASP A 81 -11.83 -33.73 5.10
CA ASP A 81 -12.72 -34.59 5.90
C ASP A 81 -14.12 -34.74 5.26
N GLY A 82 -14.17 -34.81 3.93
CA GLY A 82 -15.41 -34.92 3.15
C GLY A 82 -16.18 -33.61 2.97
N TYR A 83 -15.69 -32.48 3.51
CA TYR A 83 -16.29 -31.17 3.28
C TYR A 83 -15.95 -30.64 1.88
N PRO A 84 -16.84 -29.83 1.28
CA PRO A 84 -16.53 -29.09 0.05
C PRO A 84 -15.33 -28.18 0.27
N ILE A 85 -14.48 -28.04 -0.76
CA ILE A 85 -13.32 -27.14 -0.74
C ILE A 85 -13.62 -25.85 -1.51
N ILE A 86 -12.79 -24.83 -1.33
CA ILE A 86 -12.95 -23.55 -2.05
C ILE A 86 -12.83 -23.75 -3.56
N GLU A 87 -11.93 -24.62 -4.01
CA GLU A 87 -11.72 -24.93 -5.43
C GLU A 87 -12.97 -25.51 -6.10
N ASP A 88 -13.88 -26.16 -5.34
CA ASP A 88 -15.16 -26.64 -5.89
C ASP A 88 -16.05 -25.49 -6.37
N LEU A 89 -15.90 -24.31 -5.75
CA LEU A 89 -16.63 -23.11 -6.17
C LEU A 89 -16.08 -22.54 -7.48
N GLN A 90 -14.78 -22.71 -7.76
CA GLN A 90 -14.16 -22.23 -9.00
C GLN A 90 -14.74 -22.96 -10.21
N PHE A 91 -14.91 -24.29 -10.13
CA PHE A 91 -15.51 -25.09 -11.21
C PHE A 91 -16.99 -24.77 -11.45
N LEU A 92 -17.75 -24.45 -10.40
CA LEU A 92 -19.13 -23.98 -10.54
C LEU A 92 -19.18 -22.59 -11.19
N GLY A 93 -18.19 -21.74 -10.92
CA GLY A 93 -18.04 -20.42 -11.54
C GLY A 93 -17.74 -20.51 -13.04
N ASP A 94 -16.71 -21.25 -13.45
CA ASP A 94 -16.29 -21.33 -14.86
C ASP A 94 -17.34 -21.95 -15.80
N SER A 95 -18.26 -22.74 -15.25
CA SER A 95 -19.31 -23.41 -16.03
C SER A 95 -20.59 -22.56 -16.18
N SER A 96 -20.73 -21.46 -15.43
CA SER A 96 -22.00 -20.72 -15.32
C SER A 96 -21.92 -19.22 -15.06
N VAL A 97 -20.72 -18.64 -14.91
CA VAL A 97 -20.55 -17.19 -14.80
C VAL A 97 -20.70 -16.61 -16.20
N SER A 98 -21.94 -16.30 -16.58
CA SER A 98 -22.16 -15.25 -17.55
C SER A 98 -21.67 -13.93 -16.96
N ASP A 99 -21.39 -12.95 -17.80
CA ASP A 99 -21.13 -11.56 -17.39
C ASP A 99 -22.30 -10.92 -16.58
N ASP A 100 -23.36 -11.68 -16.25
CA ASP A 100 -24.59 -11.23 -15.60
C ASP A 100 -24.67 -11.55 -14.10
N VAL A 101 -23.57 -11.88 -13.40
CA VAL A 101 -23.61 -12.02 -11.94
C VAL A 101 -23.90 -10.66 -11.30
N MET A 102 -25.20 -10.43 -11.04
CA MET A 102 -25.68 -9.23 -10.37
C MET A 102 -25.30 -9.29 -8.89
N LEU A 103 -24.25 -8.56 -8.52
CA LEU A 103 -23.90 -8.34 -7.11
C LEU A 103 -24.98 -7.50 -6.41
N PRO A 104 -25.22 -7.75 -5.11
CA PRO A 104 -26.21 -6.96 -4.36
C PRO A 104 -25.77 -5.50 -4.26
N ARG A 105 -26.76 -4.60 -4.25
CA ARG A 105 -26.52 -3.19 -3.98
C ARG A 105 -26.23 -2.99 -2.48
N ILE A 106 -25.01 -2.56 -2.17
CA ILE A 106 -24.55 -2.28 -0.80
C ILE A 106 -24.93 -0.84 -0.42
N GLN A 107 -25.41 -0.65 0.82
CA GLN A 107 -25.62 0.65 1.47
C GLN A 107 -24.48 0.93 2.47
N PRO A 108 -23.45 1.71 2.10
CA PRO A 108 -22.20 1.77 2.86
C PRO A 108 -22.35 2.12 4.35
N ARG A 109 -23.30 2.98 4.68
CA ARG A 109 -23.53 3.48 6.04
C ARG A 109 -24.28 2.52 6.95
N HIS A 110 -24.99 1.55 6.41
CA HIS A 110 -25.90 0.69 7.17
C HIS A 110 -25.47 -0.78 7.10
N ASP A 111 -25.00 -1.22 5.93
CA ASP A 111 -24.64 -2.62 5.72
C ASP A 111 -23.31 -2.92 6.41
N ILE A 112 -23.32 -3.98 7.21
CA ILE A 112 -22.14 -4.44 7.96
C ILE A 112 -21.27 -5.27 7.02
N VAL A 113 -19.98 -4.97 6.95
CA VAL A 113 -18.99 -5.75 6.18
C VAL A 113 -18.16 -6.65 7.08
N TYR A 114 -17.88 -6.19 8.29
CA TYR A 114 -16.93 -6.86 9.17
C TYR A 114 -17.39 -6.83 10.63
N LEU A 115 -17.32 -8.00 11.27
CA LEU A 115 -17.74 -8.25 12.65
C LEU A 115 -16.61 -8.91 13.46
N PRO A 116 -15.52 -8.19 13.79
CA PRO A 116 -14.49 -8.73 14.68
C PRO A 116 -14.98 -8.80 16.12
N PHE A 117 -14.49 -9.80 16.86
CA PHE A 117 -14.73 -9.91 18.30
C PHE A 117 -13.52 -9.41 19.08
N SER A 118 -13.73 -8.40 19.91
CA SER A 118 -12.74 -7.90 20.86
C SER A 118 -12.74 -8.77 22.13
N SER A 119 -11.55 -9.04 22.68
CA SER A 119 -11.39 -9.66 23.99
C SER A 119 -11.95 -8.80 25.14
N GLY A 120 -12.07 -7.48 24.95
CA GLY A 120 -12.52 -6.54 25.96
C GLY A 120 -11.53 -6.39 27.14
N ILE A 121 -11.79 -5.42 28.02
CA ILE A 121 -11.01 -5.18 29.25
C ILE A 121 -11.62 -5.97 30.42
N HIS A 122 -12.94 -6.19 30.39
CA HIS A 122 -13.69 -6.97 31.37
C HIS A 122 -14.84 -7.75 30.69
N GLY A 123 -15.01 -9.02 31.06
CA GLY A 123 -16.16 -9.85 30.67
C GLY A 123 -15.97 -10.65 29.38
N LYS A 124 -17.08 -11.13 28.82
CA LYS A 124 -17.11 -11.90 27.56
C LYS A 124 -16.69 -11.02 26.37
N ARG A 125 -16.22 -11.66 25.30
CA ARG A 125 -15.85 -11.02 24.03
C ARG A 125 -17.04 -10.20 23.50
N LYS A 126 -16.76 -9.13 22.75
CA LYS A 126 -17.79 -8.25 22.18
C LYS A 126 -17.60 -8.11 20.67
N GLY A 127 -18.66 -8.34 19.90
CA GLY A 127 -18.65 -8.10 18.46
C GLY A 127 -18.71 -6.60 18.15
N ILE A 128 -17.83 -6.14 17.26
CA ILE A 128 -17.80 -4.76 16.78
C ILE A 128 -18.40 -4.75 15.38
N LEU A 129 -19.49 -4.02 15.17
CA LEU A 129 -20.12 -3.91 13.85
C LEU A 129 -19.42 -2.81 13.04
N THR A 130 -18.75 -3.21 11.97
CA THR A 130 -18.08 -2.29 11.04
C THR A 130 -18.83 -2.28 9.72
N THR A 131 -19.27 -1.11 9.29
CA THR A 131 -20.00 -0.94 8.04
C THR A 131 -19.06 -0.82 6.85
N HIS A 132 -19.60 -0.88 5.64
CA HIS A 132 -18.87 -0.58 4.41
C HIS A 132 -18.45 0.91 4.29
N TYR A 133 -18.82 1.77 5.25
CA TYR A 133 -18.56 3.20 5.22
C TYR A 133 -17.08 3.52 5.45
N VAL A 134 -16.45 4.12 4.46
CA VAL A 134 -15.05 4.55 4.53
C VAL A 134 -14.93 6.04 4.27
N ARG A 135 -14.42 6.79 5.25
CA ARG A 135 -14.19 8.24 5.15
C ARG A 135 -12.76 8.61 4.76
N THR A 136 -11.80 7.74 5.11
CA THR A 136 -10.37 7.95 4.89
C THR A 136 -9.73 6.67 4.36
N LEU A 137 -8.97 6.78 3.27
CA LEU A 137 -8.21 5.67 2.69
C LEU A 137 -6.72 5.97 2.65
N TYR A 138 -5.90 4.94 2.87
CA TYR A 138 -4.47 4.97 2.60
C TYR A 138 -4.19 4.33 1.24
N LEU A 139 -3.68 5.11 0.28
CA LEU A 139 -3.49 4.67 -1.10
C LEU A 139 -2.09 5.01 -1.59
N SER A 140 -1.42 4.09 -2.28
CA SER A 140 -0.23 4.46 -3.06
C SER A 140 -0.68 5.19 -4.34
N PRO A 141 0.20 6.01 -4.97
CA PRO A 141 -0.11 6.65 -6.25
C PRO A 141 -0.54 5.64 -7.34
N MET A 142 -0.02 4.41 -7.30
CA MET A 142 -0.42 3.35 -8.22
C MET A 142 -1.88 2.94 -8.01
N ILE A 143 -2.30 2.72 -6.76
CA ILE A 143 -3.69 2.35 -6.47
C ILE A 143 -4.64 3.50 -6.81
N MET A 144 -4.23 4.76 -6.59
CA MET A 144 -5.02 5.91 -7.04
C MET A 144 -5.29 5.87 -8.55
N SER A 145 -4.27 5.54 -9.36
CA SER A 145 -4.45 5.41 -10.81
C SER A 145 -5.37 4.25 -11.18
N MET A 146 -5.20 3.10 -10.51
CA MET A 146 -6.06 1.94 -10.75
C MET A 146 -7.52 2.26 -10.42
N MET A 147 -7.77 2.97 -9.31
CA MET A 147 -9.12 3.41 -8.94
C MET A 147 -9.73 4.35 -9.97
N ILE A 148 -8.94 5.28 -10.54
CA ILE A 148 -9.43 6.15 -11.61
C ILE A 148 -9.88 5.31 -12.82
N THR A 149 -9.01 4.44 -13.31
CA THR A 149 -9.30 3.54 -14.44
C THR A 149 -10.53 2.66 -14.17
N GLU A 150 -10.66 2.16 -12.95
CA GLU A 150 -11.78 1.31 -12.54
C GLU A 150 -13.10 2.10 -12.51
N ALA A 151 -13.09 3.34 -12.03
CA ALA A 151 -14.25 4.23 -12.02
C ALA A 151 -14.65 4.76 -13.41
N GLU A 152 -13.75 4.78 -14.39
CA GLU A 152 -14.07 5.10 -15.78
C GLU A 152 -14.87 3.97 -16.46
N ASN A 153 -14.69 2.72 -16.02
CA ASN A 153 -15.33 1.54 -16.64
C ASN A 153 -16.59 1.07 -15.91
N HIS A 154 -16.81 1.53 -14.67
CA HIS A 154 -17.87 1.03 -13.81
C HIS A 154 -18.44 2.12 -12.91
N GLU A 155 -19.74 2.06 -12.64
CA GLU A 155 -20.39 2.98 -11.70
C GLU A 155 -20.15 2.55 -10.24
N TYR A 156 -19.21 3.22 -9.56
CA TYR A 156 -18.99 3.05 -8.13
C TYR A 156 -19.43 4.29 -7.33
N SER A 157 -20.17 4.07 -6.25
CA SER A 157 -20.47 5.14 -5.28
C SER A 157 -19.44 5.13 -4.14
N ILE A 158 -18.49 6.07 -4.18
CA ILE A 158 -17.60 6.37 -3.04
C ILE A 158 -17.79 7.80 -2.51
N GLU A 159 -19.04 8.27 -2.53
CA GLU A 159 -19.41 9.66 -2.20
C GLU A 159 -19.10 10.07 -0.76
N ASP A 160 -18.80 9.10 0.10
CA ASP A 160 -18.47 9.29 1.50
C ASP A 160 -16.96 9.44 1.77
N LEU A 161 -16.11 9.09 0.79
CA LEU A 161 -14.66 9.26 0.89
C LEU A 161 -14.34 10.76 0.92
N ARG A 162 -13.65 11.22 1.97
CA ARG A 162 -13.27 12.64 2.14
C ARG A 162 -11.77 12.86 2.10
N THR A 163 -10.99 11.86 2.53
CA THR A 163 -9.55 11.99 2.67
C THR A 163 -8.83 10.78 2.08
N VAL A 164 -7.85 11.05 1.23
CA VAL A 164 -6.86 10.07 0.81
C VAL A 164 -5.53 10.43 1.43
N ILE A 165 -4.87 9.47 2.06
CA ILE A 165 -3.51 9.60 2.55
C ILE A 165 -2.63 8.79 1.60
N SER A 166 -1.70 9.48 0.93
CA SER A 166 -0.82 8.85 -0.04
C SER A 166 0.63 8.83 0.42
N GLY A 167 1.30 7.71 0.19
CA GLY A 167 2.69 7.47 0.57
C GLY A 167 3.38 6.51 -0.39
N SER A 168 4.58 6.06 -0.02
CA SER A 168 5.45 5.16 -0.81
C SER A 168 6.03 5.76 -2.10
N ALA A 169 5.34 6.70 -2.75
CA ALA A 169 5.84 7.46 -3.89
C ALA A 169 5.21 8.87 -3.91
N ALA A 170 5.79 9.77 -4.71
CA ALA A 170 5.25 11.11 -4.90
C ALA A 170 3.91 11.05 -5.67
N VAL A 171 2.90 11.75 -5.17
CA VAL A 171 1.71 12.06 -5.95
C VAL A 171 2.07 13.21 -6.88
N SER A 172 1.91 13.02 -8.20
CA SER A 172 2.12 14.09 -9.18
C SER A 172 0.93 15.05 -9.19
N LYS A 173 1.12 16.26 -9.75
CA LYS A 173 0.01 17.20 -9.95
C LYS A 173 -1.10 16.59 -10.79
N ASP A 174 -0.74 15.98 -11.92
CA ASP A 174 -1.72 15.37 -12.83
C ASP A 174 -2.53 14.28 -12.12
N LEU A 175 -1.89 13.36 -11.40
CA LEU A 175 -2.61 12.32 -10.66
C LEU A 175 -3.49 12.90 -9.54
N PHE A 176 -3.06 13.97 -8.88
CA PHE A 176 -3.86 14.67 -7.88
C PHE A 176 -5.12 15.27 -8.50
N ASP A 177 -4.97 15.94 -9.65
CA ASP A 177 -6.07 16.59 -10.35
C ASP A 177 -7.04 15.52 -10.90
N ASP A 178 -6.52 14.53 -11.63
CA ASP A 178 -7.30 13.42 -12.22
C ASP A 178 -8.11 12.70 -11.13
N PHE A 179 -7.48 12.34 -10.00
CA PHE A 179 -8.16 11.64 -8.91
C PHE A 179 -9.29 12.47 -8.28
N ARG A 180 -9.13 13.79 -8.20
CA ARG A 180 -10.18 14.69 -7.69
C ARG A 180 -11.29 14.93 -8.70
N GLU A 181 -10.98 14.91 -9.98
CA GLU A 181 -11.97 15.00 -11.05
C GLU A 181 -12.84 13.74 -11.06
N THR A 182 -12.23 12.56 -10.98
CA THR A 182 -12.94 11.28 -10.88
C THR A 182 -13.71 11.13 -9.57
N PHE A 183 -13.14 11.58 -8.44
CA PHE A 183 -13.75 11.47 -7.12
C PHE A 183 -13.94 12.85 -6.46
N PRO A 184 -14.94 13.65 -6.90
CA PRO A 184 -15.10 15.06 -6.50
C PRO A 184 -15.41 15.26 -5.01
N TYR A 185 -15.83 14.19 -4.33
CA TYR A 185 -16.11 14.18 -2.90
C TYR A 185 -14.84 14.13 -2.03
N VAL A 186 -13.69 13.76 -2.62
CA VAL A 186 -12.39 13.72 -1.95
C VAL A 186 -11.86 15.13 -1.78
N ARG A 187 -11.93 15.64 -0.55
CA ARG A 187 -11.53 16.99 -0.18
C ARG A 187 -10.04 17.11 0.06
N ASN A 188 -9.42 16.06 0.61
CA ASN A 188 -8.03 16.10 1.03
C ASN A 188 -7.24 14.96 0.40
N ILE A 189 -6.12 15.28 -0.24
CA ILE A 189 -5.08 14.30 -0.56
C ILE A 189 -3.84 14.69 0.25
N ILE A 190 -3.53 13.88 1.26
CA ILE A 190 -2.43 14.09 2.20
C ILE A 190 -1.23 13.30 1.68
N SER A 191 -0.20 14.00 1.23
CA SER A 191 1.06 13.36 0.82
C SER A 191 1.94 13.11 2.04
N THR A 192 2.51 11.92 2.13
CA THR A 192 3.40 11.49 3.20
C THR A 192 4.76 11.11 2.63
N TYR A 193 5.82 11.37 3.39
CA TYR A 193 7.16 10.88 3.12
C TYR A 193 7.68 10.11 4.32
N GLY A 194 8.30 8.98 4.05
CA GLY A 194 8.76 8.04 5.03
C GLY A 194 9.55 6.92 4.38
N MET A 195 10.13 6.07 5.22
CA MET A 195 10.74 4.81 4.83
C MET A 195 10.40 3.78 5.90
N THR A 196 10.47 2.49 5.57
CA THR A 196 10.14 1.40 6.49
C THR A 196 10.85 1.54 7.83
N GLU A 197 12.09 2.05 7.81
CA GLU A 197 12.96 2.09 8.97
C GLU A 197 12.79 3.33 9.86
N THR A 198 11.98 4.30 9.43
CA THR A 198 11.69 5.51 10.22
C THR A 198 10.20 5.73 10.45
N GLY A 199 9.35 5.05 9.67
CA GLY A 199 7.93 5.30 9.59
C GLY A 199 7.65 6.61 8.86
N LEU A 200 6.67 7.37 9.36
CA LEU A 200 6.30 8.68 8.81
C LEU A 200 7.33 9.74 9.20
N ILE A 201 7.98 10.36 8.21
CA ILE A 201 8.89 11.49 8.43
C ILE A 201 8.15 12.81 8.26
N THR A 202 7.47 13.02 7.13
CA THR A 202 6.71 14.26 6.88
C THR A 202 5.32 13.96 6.34
N ARG A 203 4.38 14.89 6.55
CA ARG A 203 3.08 14.88 5.88
C ARG A 203 2.59 16.28 5.55
N THR A 204 1.83 16.42 4.46
CA THR A 204 1.08 17.66 4.22
C THR A 204 -0.07 17.81 5.22
N MET A 205 -0.51 19.04 5.42
CA MET A 205 -1.77 19.28 6.09
C MET A 205 -2.93 18.96 5.13
N PRO A 206 -4.11 18.58 5.65
CA PRO A 206 -5.32 18.46 4.83
C PRO A 206 -5.52 19.74 4.02
N SER A 207 -5.62 19.60 2.70
CA SER A 207 -5.74 20.71 1.76
C SER A 207 -6.41 20.23 0.49
N GLU A 208 -7.26 21.07 -0.08
CA GLU A 208 -7.84 20.85 -1.40
C GLU A 208 -6.88 21.16 -2.55
N LYS A 209 -5.80 21.89 -2.27
CA LYS A 209 -4.81 22.30 -3.25
C LYS A 209 -3.65 21.32 -3.30
N TYR A 210 -3.19 21.03 -4.52
CA TYR A 210 -1.96 20.29 -4.74
C TYR A 210 -0.77 20.98 -4.07
N SER A 211 0.02 20.19 -3.35
CA SER A 211 1.27 20.63 -2.75
C SER A 211 2.44 20.02 -3.52
N THR A 212 3.39 20.87 -3.93
CA THR A 212 4.68 20.41 -4.46
C THR A 212 5.60 19.85 -3.38
N SER A 213 5.20 19.96 -2.11
CA SER A 213 5.92 19.44 -0.96
C SER A 213 5.24 18.24 -0.33
N CYS A 214 6.02 17.31 0.24
CA CYS A 214 5.53 16.26 1.13
C CYS A 214 5.30 16.74 2.59
N GLY A 215 5.26 18.05 2.80
CA GLY A 215 4.72 18.68 4.00
C GLY A 215 5.67 18.75 5.18
N LYS A 216 5.09 18.92 6.38
CA LYS A 216 5.81 19.23 7.63
C LYS A 216 6.34 17.98 8.33
N LEU A 217 7.42 18.17 9.07
CA LEU A 217 8.05 17.14 9.90
C LEU A 217 7.06 16.59 10.95
N ALA A 218 7.06 15.27 11.12
CA ALA A 218 6.29 14.61 12.16
C ALA A 218 6.81 14.98 13.55
N ALA A 219 5.91 14.99 14.54
CA ALA A 219 6.27 15.29 15.92
C ALA A 219 7.37 14.35 16.43
N ASN A 220 8.22 14.87 17.32
CA ASN A 220 9.35 14.15 17.93
C ASN A 220 10.46 13.71 16.95
N LEU A 221 10.45 14.22 15.72
CA LEU A 221 11.57 14.08 14.79
C LEU A 221 12.36 15.38 14.67
N SER A 222 13.64 15.26 14.36
CA SER A 222 14.49 16.34 13.88
C SER A 222 14.99 15.99 12.48
N LEU A 223 15.14 16.99 11.62
CA LEU A 223 15.56 16.83 10.24
C LEU A 223 16.69 17.80 9.92
N LYS A 224 17.71 17.33 9.20
CA LYS A 224 18.72 18.17 8.55
C LYS A 224 18.95 17.70 7.12
N VAL A 225 19.43 18.59 6.27
CA VAL A 225 19.86 18.26 4.91
C VAL A 225 21.37 18.39 4.83
N VAL A 226 22.02 17.42 4.20
CA VAL A 226 23.48 17.36 4.08
C VAL A 226 23.87 17.31 2.61
N ASP A 227 24.77 18.20 2.19
CA ASP A 227 25.29 18.22 0.83
C ASP A 227 26.01 16.90 0.49
N LEU A 228 25.78 16.41 -0.72
CA LEU A 228 26.33 15.13 -1.18
C LEU A 228 27.83 15.17 -1.47
N ILE A 229 28.37 16.34 -1.79
CA ILE A 229 29.75 16.52 -2.27
C ILE A 229 30.67 16.84 -1.10
N ASN A 230 30.32 17.86 -0.30
CA ASN A 230 31.17 18.35 0.78
C ASN A 230 30.75 17.83 2.16
N GLY A 231 29.62 17.13 2.28
CA GLY A 231 29.16 16.52 3.53
C GLY A 231 28.72 17.52 4.61
N ARG A 232 28.55 18.80 4.28
CA ARG A 232 28.13 19.84 5.23
C ARG A 232 26.61 19.91 5.31
N VAL A 233 26.11 20.32 6.48
CA VAL A 233 24.70 20.66 6.64
C VAL A 233 24.41 21.90 5.78
N VAL A 234 23.35 21.82 5.00
CA VAL A 234 22.94 22.89 4.10
C VAL A 234 21.68 23.58 4.63
N GLY A 235 21.53 24.85 4.25
CA GLY A 235 20.40 25.68 4.64
C GLY A 235 19.14 25.41 3.82
N PRO A 236 18.08 26.16 4.09
CA PRO A 236 16.85 26.12 3.30
C PRO A 236 17.13 26.34 1.81
N TYR A 237 16.31 25.71 0.96
CA TYR A 237 16.35 25.77 -0.51
C TYR A 237 17.58 25.10 -1.15
N GLN A 238 18.49 24.55 -0.37
CA GLN A 238 19.65 23.82 -0.86
C GLN A 238 19.33 22.33 -1.01
N LYS A 239 19.93 21.72 -2.04
CA LYS A 239 19.76 20.30 -2.33
C LYS A 239 20.71 19.46 -1.50
N GLY A 240 20.25 18.34 -0.99
CA GLY A 240 21.11 17.36 -0.35
C GLY A 240 20.36 16.11 0.07
N VAL A 241 21.00 15.32 0.93
CA VAL A 241 20.43 14.13 1.53
C VAL A 241 19.79 14.48 2.86
N ILE A 242 18.58 13.98 3.07
CA ILE A 242 17.88 14.12 4.34
C ILE A 242 18.47 13.15 5.37
N TYR A 243 18.73 13.70 6.55
CA TYR A 243 19.00 12.95 7.76
C TYR A 243 17.91 13.24 8.77
N VAL A 244 17.43 12.19 9.42
CA VAL A 244 16.40 12.26 10.46
C VAL A 244 16.92 11.71 11.78
N LYS A 245 16.45 12.29 12.88
CA LYS A 245 16.73 11.86 14.24
C LYS A 245 15.43 11.78 15.02
N GLY A 246 15.29 10.75 15.85
CA GLY A 246 14.09 10.51 16.65
C GLY A 246 14.14 9.13 17.31
N VAL A 247 13.22 8.86 18.23
CA VAL A 247 13.18 7.56 18.94
C VAL A 247 12.86 6.42 17.96
N SER A 248 12.00 6.65 16.98
CA SER A 248 11.58 5.63 16.02
C SER A 248 12.60 5.30 14.93
N VAL A 249 13.69 6.07 14.77
CA VAL A 249 14.58 5.95 13.60
C VAL A 249 15.85 5.14 13.85
N MET A 250 16.09 4.71 15.09
CA MET A 250 17.36 4.10 15.51
C MET A 250 17.39 2.57 15.44
N SER A 251 16.34 1.93 14.93
CA SER A 251 16.28 0.47 14.79
C SER A 251 17.34 -0.05 13.81
N PRO A 252 18.22 -0.99 14.24
CA PRO A 252 19.24 -1.58 13.37
C PRO A 252 18.63 -2.58 12.38
N TYR A 253 19.38 -2.93 11.34
CA TYR A 253 19.03 -4.07 10.48
C TYR A 253 19.42 -5.38 11.17
N LEU A 254 18.50 -6.36 11.18
CA LEU A 254 18.74 -7.68 11.79
C LEU A 254 19.95 -8.35 11.14
N ASN A 255 20.94 -8.73 11.96
CA ASN A 255 22.18 -9.40 11.53
C ASN A 255 22.99 -8.66 10.44
N ASN A 256 22.82 -7.34 10.31
CA ASN A 256 23.54 -6.56 9.30
C ASN A 256 24.05 -5.23 9.89
N GLU A 257 25.15 -5.33 10.63
CA GLU A 257 25.78 -4.15 11.24
C GLU A 257 26.39 -3.20 10.22
N GLU A 258 26.88 -3.71 9.08
CA GLU A 258 27.47 -2.90 8.02
C GLU A 258 26.44 -1.94 7.43
N ALA A 259 25.28 -2.45 6.99
CA ALA A 259 24.18 -1.63 6.51
C ALA A 259 23.65 -0.69 7.60
N THR A 260 23.68 -1.12 8.87
CA THR A 260 23.27 -0.29 10.01
C THR A 260 24.21 0.91 10.16
N ARG A 261 25.53 0.69 10.13
CA ARG A 261 26.54 1.76 10.22
C ARG A 261 26.53 2.68 9.00
N GLU A 262 26.17 2.17 7.83
CA GLU A 262 26.06 2.99 6.62
C GLU A 262 24.90 4.00 6.73
N GLN A 263 23.75 3.56 7.26
CA GLN A 263 22.54 4.37 7.36
C GLN A 263 22.49 5.23 8.62
N ILE A 264 23.05 4.77 9.74
CA ILE A 264 22.98 5.44 11.04
C ILE A 264 24.37 6.00 11.40
N ARG A 265 24.45 7.33 11.53
CA ARG A 265 25.65 8.07 11.93
C ARG A 265 25.38 8.82 13.22
N GLY A 266 25.87 8.30 14.34
CA GLY A 266 25.54 8.81 15.66
C GLY A 266 24.04 8.70 15.91
N ALA A 267 23.37 9.81 16.24
CA ALA A 267 21.92 9.84 16.45
C ALA A 267 21.10 10.16 15.17
N TRP A 268 21.71 10.10 13.98
CA TRP A 268 21.07 10.48 12.73
C TRP A 268 21.00 9.31 11.76
N ARG A 269 19.81 9.04 11.20
CA ARG A 269 19.61 8.11 10.10
C ARG A 269 19.48 8.85 8.77
N LYS A 270 20.19 8.37 7.76
CA LYS A 270 20.09 8.81 6.37
C LYS A 270 18.81 8.22 5.74
N THR A 271 18.05 9.00 4.96
CA THR A 271 16.77 8.53 4.39
C THR A 271 16.79 8.18 2.91
N GLY A 272 17.96 8.23 2.27
CA GLY A 272 18.16 7.84 0.87
C GLY A 272 19.33 8.56 0.18
N GLU A 273 19.56 8.26 -1.10
CA GLU A 273 20.65 8.84 -1.92
C GLU A 273 20.23 10.04 -2.79
N LEU A 274 18.93 10.32 -2.86
CA LEU A 274 18.35 11.28 -3.80
C LEU A 274 18.32 12.70 -3.24
N GLN A 275 18.46 13.69 -4.13
CA GLN A 275 18.49 15.11 -3.81
C GLN A 275 17.11 15.61 -3.40
N TRP A 276 16.98 16.02 -2.15
CA TRP A 276 15.79 16.72 -1.63
C TRP A 276 16.13 18.19 -1.43
N THR A 277 15.18 19.07 -1.72
CA THR A 277 15.24 20.47 -1.29
C THR A 277 14.36 20.63 -0.06
N ALA A 278 14.96 20.93 1.09
CA ALA A 278 14.24 21.38 2.26
C ALA A 278 13.99 22.87 2.14
N MET A 279 12.74 23.31 2.05
CA MET A 279 12.37 24.71 2.26
C MET A 279 12.06 24.89 3.74
N GLU A 280 12.56 25.93 4.37
CA GLU A 280 12.06 26.38 5.68
C GLU A 280 11.07 27.51 5.41
N ILE A 281 9.84 27.36 5.89
CA ILE A 281 8.93 28.51 6.02
C ILE A 281 9.20 29.08 7.40
N SER A 282 9.52 30.38 7.44
CA SER A 282 9.81 31.18 8.63
C SER A 282 8.71 31.04 9.69
N ASP A 283 8.89 30.08 10.59
CA ASP A 283 8.16 29.92 11.83
C ASP A 283 9.14 29.27 12.82
N PRO A 284 9.36 29.82 14.03
CA PRO A 284 10.27 29.24 15.03
C PRO A 284 9.91 27.81 15.46
N HIS A 285 8.78 27.26 14.99
CA HIS A 285 8.42 25.85 15.12
C HIS A 285 8.50 25.14 13.75
N CYS A 286 9.70 24.61 13.45
CA CYS A 286 10.11 23.78 12.31
C CYS A 286 9.03 23.47 11.25
N SER A 287 8.99 24.26 10.18
CA SER A 287 8.25 23.93 8.96
C SER A 287 9.23 23.57 7.84
N VAL A 288 9.81 22.37 7.89
CA VAL A 288 10.58 21.82 6.75
C VAL A 288 9.58 21.35 5.69
N VAL A 289 9.61 21.97 4.52
CA VAL A 289 8.79 21.70 3.34
C VAL A 289 9.72 21.03 2.32
N LEU A 290 9.67 19.71 2.26
CA LEU A 290 10.49 18.91 1.34
C LEU A 290 9.82 18.85 -0.04
N ARG A 291 10.50 19.26 -1.12
CA ARG A 291 10.01 19.06 -2.51
C ARG A 291 10.63 17.82 -3.14
N ILE A 292 9.79 17.00 -3.77
CA ILE A 292 10.24 15.90 -4.63
C ILE A 292 10.41 16.48 -6.04
N LEU A 293 11.66 16.64 -6.48
CA LEU A 293 12.00 17.01 -7.85
C LEU A 293 12.32 15.75 -8.65
N GLN A 294 11.37 14.82 -8.78
CA GLN A 294 11.56 13.65 -9.64
C GLN A 294 10.88 13.87 -10.98
N LYS A 295 11.70 13.92 -12.03
CA LYS A 295 11.27 13.70 -13.40
C LYS A 295 11.69 12.27 -13.77
N PRO A 296 10.80 11.41 -14.31
CA PRO A 296 11.20 10.08 -14.75
C PRO A 296 12.25 10.18 -15.86
N VAL A 297 13.45 9.67 -15.62
CA VAL A 297 14.56 9.64 -16.59
C VAL A 297 14.95 8.19 -16.83
N ALA A 298 15.06 7.81 -18.10
CA ALA A 298 15.54 6.49 -18.49
C ALA A 298 17.00 6.54 -18.94
N PHE A 299 17.76 5.50 -18.59
CA PHE A 299 19.05 5.19 -19.21
C PHE A 299 18.91 3.88 -19.96
N VAL A 300 19.24 3.89 -21.24
CA VAL A 300 19.08 2.75 -22.14
C VAL A 300 20.41 2.41 -22.81
N VAL A 301 20.68 1.12 -22.97
CA VAL A 301 21.78 0.63 -23.82
C VAL A 301 21.11 0.08 -25.06
N LEU A 302 21.45 0.63 -26.22
CA LEU A 302 20.85 0.24 -27.50
C LEU A 302 21.53 -1.01 -28.05
N ASP A 303 20.73 -1.91 -28.61
CA ASP A 303 21.22 -2.99 -29.43
C ASP A 303 21.78 -2.42 -30.74
N LYS A 304 23.01 -2.80 -31.10
CA LYS A 304 23.68 -2.34 -32.32
C LYS A 304 22.97 -2.78 -33.59
N GLU A 305 22.23 -3.90 -33.54
CA GLU A 305 21.48 -4.43 -34.68
C GLU A 305 20.08 -3.84 -34.80
N LYS A 306 19.57 -3.19 -33.74
CA LYS A 306 18.23 -2.59 -33.69
C LYS A 306 18.28 -1.17 -33.13
N PRO A 307 18.77 -0.19 -33.92
CA PRO A 307 18.87 1.18 -33.45
C PRO A 307 17.48 1.78 -33.21
N ALA A 308 17.33 2.48 -32.08
CA ALA A 308 16.14 3.25 -31.75
C ALA A 308 16.56 4.64 -31.27
N SER A 309 15.86 5.67 -31.74
CA SER A 309 16.09 7.04 -31.25
C SER A 309 15.53 7.23 -29.84
N THR A 310 16.10 8.17 -29.09
CA THR A 310 15.59 8.57 -27.76
C THR A 310 14.13 9.00 -27.83
N LYS A 311 13.72 9.65 -28.92
CA LYS A 311 12.32 10.04 -29.16
C LYS A 311 11.41 8.83 -29.33
N GLN A 312 11.78 7.86 -30.18
CA GLN A 312 10.98 6.63 -30.36
C GLN A 312 10.80 5.86 -29.04
N ILE A 313 11.84 5.77 -28.22
CA ILE A 313 11.77 5.11 -26.90
C ILE A 313 10.86 5.89 -25.96
N MET A 314 11.00 7.21 -25.94
CA MET A 314 10.18 8.08 -25.12
C MET A 314 8.70 8.01 -25.51
N ASP A 315 8.39 8.08 -26.81
CA ASP A 315 7.02 7.96 -27.34
C ASP A 315 6.45 6.57 -27.02
N TYR A 316 7.21 5.50 -27.30
CA TYR A 316 6.81 4.12 -27.01
C TYR A 316 6.44 3.90 -25.54
N VAL A 317 7.26 4.40 -24.60
CA VAL A 317 6.96 4.28 -23.16
C VAL A 317 5.79 5.18 -22.79
N ASN A 318 5.76 6.42 -23.26
CA ASN A 318 4.78 7.42 -22.86
C ASN A 318 3.35 7.14 -23.34
N GLU A 319 3.21 6.42 -24.45
CA GLU A 319 1.93 5.87 -24.94
C GLU A 319 1.37 4.75 -24.05
N ARG A 320 2.24 4.03 -23.34
CA ARG A 320 1.90 2.82 -22.56
C ARG A 320 1.83 3.07 -21.05
N VAL A 321 2.10 4.29 -20.61
CA VAL A 321 2.08 4.65 -19.20
C VAL A 321 1.19 5.86 -18.95
N VAL A 322 0.53 5.83 -17.80
CA VAL A 322 -0.19 6.97 -17.23
C VAL A 322 0.70 8.22 -17.18
N ARG A 323 0.08 9.39 -17.37
CA ARG A 323 0.74 10.68 -17.64
C ARG A 323 1.91 11.00 -16.70
N TYR A 324 1.80 10.69 -15.41
CA TYR A 324 2.84 10.98 -14.42
C TYR A 324 4.04 10.02 -14.41
N LYS A 325 3.93 8.85 -15.04
CA LYS A 325 5.05 7.92 -15.26
C LYS A 325 5.78 8.19 -16.57
N ARG A 326 5.32 9.16 -17.36
CA ARG A 326 5.94 9.50 -18.63
C ARG A 326 7.38 9.97 -18.44
N LEU A 327 8.25 9.45 -19.28
CA LEU A 327 9.66 9.82 -19.34
C LEU A 327 9.77 11.29 -19.75
N ALA A 328 10.49 12.05 -18.94
CA ALA A 328 10.88 13.41 -19.23
C ALA A 328 12.19 13.47 -20.02
N GLN A 329 13.01 12.42 -19.95
CA GLN A 329 14.31 12.34 -20.60
C GLN A 329 14.72 10.87 -20.81
N VAL A 330 15.39 10.59 -21.93
CA VAL A 330 16.02 9.30 -22.24
C VAL A 330 17.49 9.58 -22.57
N ASN A 331 18.40 8.93 -21.84
CA ASN A 331 19.83 8.99 -22.09
C ASN A 331 20.31 7.65 -22.64
N VAL A 332 21.07 7.69 -23.74
CA VAL A 332 21.72 6.50 -24.29
C VAL A 332 23.08 6.36 -23.62
N ALA A 333 23.31 5.21 -22.98
CA ALA A 333 24.57 4.86 -22.33
C ALA A 333 25.24 3.71 -23.09
N GLN A 334 26.57 3.63 -23.02
CA GLN A 334 27.31 2.48 -23.55
C GLN A 334 27.11 1.23 -22.66
N THR A 335 27.10 1.43 -21.35
CA THR A 335 26.86 0.40 -20.34
C THR A 335 26.04 0.99 -19.19
N LEU A 336 25.34 0.13 -18.45
CA LEU A 336 24.69 0.53 -17.21
C LEU A 336 25.62 0.21 -16.03
N PRO A 337 25.84 1.15 -15.10
CA PRO A 337 26.74 0.94 -14.00
C PRO A 337 26.17 -0.12 -13.07
N ARG A 338 26.94 -1.18 -12.81
CA ARG A 338 26.55 -2.30 -11.97
C ARG A 338 27.60 -2.52 -10.88
N SER A 339 27.15 -2.94 -9.71
CA SER A 339 28.00 -3.47 -8.65
C SER A 339 28.69 -4.76 -9.12
N PRO A 340 29.76 -5.22 -8.44
CA PRO A 340 30.37 -6.53 -8.70
C PRO A 340 29.36 -7.70 -8.66
N CYS A 341 28.27 -7.54 -7.91
CA CYS A 341 27.19 -8.53 -7.80
C CYS A 341 26.08 -8.34 -8.86
N GLY A 342 26.27 -7.46 -9.85
CA GLY A 342 25.35 -7.28 -10.99
C GLY A 342 24.17 -6.33 -10.74
N SER A 343 23.97 -5.82 -9.52
CA SER A 343 22.91 -4.85 -9.20
C SER A 343 23.21 -3.47 -9.78
N LEU A 344 22.19 -2.81 -10.35
CA LEU A 344 22.30 -1.46 -10.92
C LEU A 344 22.65 -0.40 -9.86
N LEU A 345 23.68 0.41 -10.14
CA LEU A 345 24.13 1.50 -9.28
C LEU A 345 23.32 2.78 -9.55
N ARG A 346 22.12 2.84 -8.96
CA ARG A 346 21.17 3.95 -9.12
C ARG A 346 21.78 5.32 -8.75
N ARG A 347 22.72 5.37 -7.81
CA ARG A 347 23.46 6.59 -7.43
C ARG A 347 24.17 7.24 -8.63
N LEU A 348 24.87 6.44 -9.42
CA LEU A 348 25.67 6.93 -10.55
C LEU A 348 24.75 7.43 -11.68
N LEU A 349 23.66 6.68 -11.93
CA LEU A 349 22.63 7.10 -12.88
C LEU A 349 21.97 8.43 -12.47
N ALA A 350 21.68 8.61 -11.18
CA ALA A 350 21.13 9.86 -10.67
C ALA A 350 22.12 11.04 -10.79
N GLN A 351 23.42 10.81 -10.56
CA GLN A 351 24.47 11.81 -10.77
C GLN A 351 24.61 12.19 -12.25
N ALA A 352 24.63 11.21 -13.15
CA ALA A 352 24.72 11.42 -14.59
C ALA A 352 23.52 12.20 -15.15
N ALA A 353 22.30 11.93 -14.64
CA ALA A 353 21.09 12.64 -15.04
C ALA A 353 21.12 14.13 -14.67
N VAL A 354 21.73 14.49 -13.53
CA VAL A 354 21.87 15.89 -13.10
C VAL A 354 22.93 16.64 -13.92
N LEU A 355 23.99 15.94 -14.32
CA LEU A 355 25.12 16.52 -15.05
C LEU A 355 24.93 16.54 -16.58
N ASN A 356 23.86 15.91 -17.11
CA ASN A 356 23.65 15.70 -18.56
C ASN A 356 24.82 14.98 -19.26
N VAL A 357 25.49 14.06 -18.56
CA VAL A 357 26.65 13.34 -19.11
C VAL A 357 26.24 11.92 -19.51
N CYS A 358 26.47 11.54 -20.77
CA CYS A 358 26.17 10.20 -21.29
C CYS A 358 27.29 9.17 -21.05
N ASN A 359 28.52 9.63 -20.79
CA ASN A 359 29.68 8.78 -20.53
C ASN A 359 29.99 8.76 -19.03
N MET A 360 29.76 7.62 -18.40
CA MET A 360 30.23 7.36 -17.03
C MET A 360 31.54 6.56 -17.09
N PRO A 361 32.50 6.83 -16.18
CA PRO A 361 33.74 6.06 -16.10
C PRO A 361 33.52 4.59 -15.73
#